data_AF-A6N8Y4-F1
#
_entry.id   AF-A6N8Y4-F1
#
_cell.length_a   1.000
_cell.length_b   1.000
_cell.length_c   1.000
_cell.angle_alpha   90.00
_cell.angle_beta   90.00
_cell.angle_gamma   90.00
#
_symmetry.space_group_name_H-M   'P 1'
#
loop_
_entity.id
_entity.type
_entity.pdbx_description
1 polymer ?
#
loop_
_entity_poly.entity_id
_entity_poly.type
_entity_poly.pdbx_seq_one_letter_code
_entity_poly.pdbx_strand_id
1 'polypeptide(L)'
;MERVVRERMTTQDVEAITPQTLINIRPVVAAIKEFFGTSQLSQFMDQNNPLSALTDKRRLSVGGPGGLSRERAGLEVRDVHPSHYGRMCPIETPEGPNIGLIGSLSVYARVNPFGFIETPYRKVVDGVVSDEIV
;
A
#
# COMPACT_ATOMS: atom_id res chain seq x y z
N MET A 1 -17.12 -15.61 3.93
CA MET A 1 -16.78 -17.02 4.24
C MET A 1 -17.63 -17.54 5.39
N GLU A 2 -17.72 -16.81 6.51
CA GLU A 2 -18.56 -17.16 7.67
C GLU A 2 -20.00 -17.53 7.29
N ARG A 3 -20.66 -16.74 6.42
CA ARG A 3 -22.03 -17.02 5.98
C ARG A 3 -22.19 -18.42 5.36
N VAL A 4 -21.29 -18.79 4.46
CA VAL A 4 -21.31 -20.09 3.74
C VAL A 4 -21.03 -21.26 4.69
N VAL A 5 -20.15 -21.05 5.69
CA VAL A 5 -19.87 -22.06 6.71
C VAL A 5 -21.09 -22.25 7.62
N ARG A 6 -21.70 -21.17 8.10
CA ARG A 6 -22.92 -21.23 8.93
C ARG A 6 -24.07 -21.90 8.20
N GLU A 7 -24.30 -21.55 6.92
CA GLU A 7 -25.31 -22.21 6.08
C GLU A 7 -25.05 -23.73 5.93
N ARG A 8 -23.79 -24.15 5.75
CA ARG A 8 -23.45 -25.58 5.65
C ARG A 8 -23.62 -26.32 6.97
N MET A 9 -23.38 -25.68 8.12
CA MET A 9 -23.58 -26.28 9.44
C MET A 9 -25.06 -26.49 9.76
N THR A 10 -25.97 -25.64 9.28
CA THR A 10 -27.43 -25.83 9.47
C THR A 10 -28.05 -26.85 8.53
N THR A 11 -27.41 -27.15 7.40
CA THR A 11 -28.00 -28.02 6.35
C THR A 11 -27.40 -29.43 6.32
N GLN A 12 -26.22 -29.64 6.93
CA GLN A 12 -25.56 -30.96 6.98
C GLN A 12 -25.90 -31.73 8.26
N ASP A 13 -25.92 -33.05 8.14
CA ASP A 13 -26.17 -33.97 9.26
C ASP A 13 -24.98 -33.99 10.23
N VAL A 14 -25.26 -33.94 11.52
CA VAL A 14 -24.26 -33.66 12.59
C VAL A 14 -23.17 -34.72 12.64
N GLU A 15 -23.51 -35.98 12.35
CA GLU A 15 -22.55 -37.10 12.36
C GLU A 15 -21.60 -37.11 11.15
N ALA A 16 -21.95 -36.42 10.06
CA ALA A 16 -21.15 -36.35 8.83
C ALA A 16 -20.31 -35.07 8.71
N ILE A 17 -20.42 -34.14 9.68
CA ILE A 17 -19.70 -32.87 9.64
C ILE A 17 -18.21 -33.10 9.92
N THR A 18 -17.37 -32.73 8.96
CA THR A 18 -15.92 -32.61 9.15
C THR A 18 -15.47 -31.20 8.77
N PRO A 19 -14.34 -30.70 9.29
CA PRO A 19 -13.84 -29.37 8.90
C PRO A 19 -13.66 -29.18 7.39
N GLN A 20 -13.36 -30.27 6.66
CA GLN A 20 -13.19 -30.26 5.22
C GLN A 20 -14.50 -30.02 4.45
N THR A 21 -15.64 -30.51 4.95
CA THR A 21 -16.94 -30.32 4.27
C THR A 21 -17.51 -28.92 4.49
N LEU A 22 -17.13 -28.28 5.60
CA LEU A 22 -17.55 -26.93 5.95
C LEU A 22 -16.76 -25.85 5.20
N ILE A 23 -15.45 -26.04 5.01
CA ILE A 23 -14.57 -25.01 4.43
C ILE A 23 -14.64 -25.04 2.91
N ASN A 24 -15.06 -23.92 2.32
CA ASN A 24 -14.96 -23.68 0.88
C ASN A 24 -13.86 -22.66 0.58
N ILE A 25 -12.79 -23.09 -0.08
CA ILE A 25 -11.63 -22.24 -0.43
C ILE A 25 -11.87 -21.38 -1.69
N ARG A 26 -12.87 -21.69 -2.52
CA ARG A 26 -13.09 -21.01 -3.81
C ARG A 26 -13.24 -19.48 -3.67
N PRO A 27 -13.96 -18.93 -2.67
CA PRO A 27 -14.06 -17.48 -2.50
C PRO A 27 -12.72 -16.80 -2.20
N VAL A 28 -11.82 -17.46 -1.46
CA VAL A 28 -10.48 -16.93 -1.16
C VAL A 28 -9.63 -16.90 -2.42
N VAL A 29 -9.62 -18.00 -3.16
CA VAL A 29 -8.88 -18.10 -4.42
C VAL A 29 -9.39 -17.07 -5.42
N ALA A 30 -10.71 -16.87 -5.49
CA ALA A 30 -11.32 -15.85 -6.35
C ALA A 30 -10.87 -14.44 -5.96
N ALA A 31 -10.94 -14.08 -4.68
CA ALA A 31 -10.52 -12.77 -4.19
C ALA A 31 -9.04 -12.48 -4.46
N ILE A 32 -8.15 -13.47 -4.27
CA ILE A 32 -6.72 -13.33 -4.58
C ILE A 32 -6.50 -13.15 -6.09
N LYS A 33 -7.18 -13.95 -6.92
CA LYS A 33 -7.08 -13.85 -8.38
C LYS A 33 -7.60 -12.51 -8.89
N GLU A 34 -8.69 -12.02 -8.33
CA GLU A 34 -9.25 -10.72 -8.67
C GLU A 34 -8.27 -9.60 -8.29
N PHE A 35 -7.71 -9.63 -7.07
CA PHE A 35 -6.72 -8.65 -6.65
C PHE A 35 -5.50 -8.60 -7.59
N PHE A 36 -4.86 -9.73 -7.88
CA PHE A 36 -3.67 -9.70 -8.73
C PHE A 36 -3.98 -9.58 -10.24
N GLY A 37 -5.18 -9.95 -10.67
CA GLY A 37 -5.56 -9.96 -12.08
C GLY A 37 -6.18 -8.65 -12.58
N THR A 38 -6.93 -7.92 -11.74
CA THR A 38 -7.70 -6.74 -12.18
C THR A 38 -7.52 -5.50 -11.30
N SER A 39 -6.82 -5.59 -10.16
CA SER A 39 -6.61 -4.42 -9.31
C SER A 39 -5.79 -3.34 -10.01
N GLN A 40 -6.20 -2.08 -9.85
CA GLN A 40 -5.44 -0.92 -10.32
C GLN A 40 -4.05 -0.78 -9.65
N LEU A 41 -3.86 -1.42 -8.49
CA LEU A 41 -2.59 -1.45 -7.76
C LEU A 41 -1.68 -2.59 -8.22
N SER A 42 -2.21 -3.59 -8.93
CA SER A 42 -1.45 -4.69 -9.52
C SER A 42 -1.05 -4.30 -10.94
N GLN A 43 0.09 -3.62 -11.09
CA GLN A 43 0.56 -3.07 -12.35
C GLN A 43 1.63 -3.97 -12.98
N PHE A 44 1.78 -3.87 -14.31
CA PHE A 44 2.94 -4.44 -14.99
C PHE A 44 4.20 -3.70 -14.54
N MET A 45 5.19 -4.46 -14.09
CA MET A 45 6.44 -3.91 -13.59
C MET A 45 7.21 -3.19 -14.70
N ASP A 46 7.68 -1.97 -14.43
CA ASP A 46 8.59 -1.27 -15.33
C ASP A 46 10.00 -1.89 -15.24
N GLN A 47 10.41 -2.60 -16.30
CA GLN A 47 11.68 -3.32 -16.37
C GLN A 47 12.63 -2.76 -17.44
N ASN A 48 12.48 -1.48 -17.81
CA ASN A 48 13.39 -0.85 -18.77
C ASN A 48 14.86 -0.88 -18.30
N ASN A 49 15.08 -0.75 -16.99
CA ASN A 49 16.39 -0.89 -16.35
C ASN A 49 16.22 -1.21 -14.84
N PRO A 50 17.28 -1.60 -14.11
CA PRO A 50 17.18 -1.95 -12.70
C PRO A 50 16.66 -0.81 -11.80
N LEU A 51 16.98 0.45 -12.12
CA LEU A 51 16.51 1.60 -11.36
C LEU A 51 15.00 1.80 -11.55
N SER A 52 14.49 1.71 -12.78
CA SER A 52 13.05 1.75 -13.06
C SER A 52 12.28 0.72 -12.24
N ALA A 53 12.77 -0.53 -12.19
CA ALA A 53 12.13 -1.59 -11.42
C ALA A 53 12.17 -1.33 -9.90
N LEU A 54 13.22 -0.69 -9.39
CA LEU A 54 13.32 -0.31 -7.98
C LEU A 54 12.38 0.86 -7.65
N THR A 55 12.34 1.88 -8.51
CA THR A 55 11.44 3.04 -8.39
C THR A 55 9.98 2.61 -8.41
N ASP A 56 9.59 1.73 -9.35
CA ASP A 56 8.21 1.26 -9.48
C ASP A 56 7.73 0.54 -8.21
N LYS A 57 8.59 -0.25 -7.57
CA LYS A 57 8.30 -0.92 -6.29
C LYS A 57 8.23 0.03 -5.09
N ARG A 58 8.83 1.22 -5.18
CA ARG A 58 8.83 2.25 -4.11
C ARG A 58 7.79 3.35 -4.34
N ARG A 59 6.94 3.19 -5.37
CA ARG A 59 5.90 4.14 -5.74
C ARG A 59 4.75 4.11 -4.73
N LEU A 60 4.28 5.30 -4.38
CA LEU A 60 3.11 5.55 -3.56
C LEU A 60 1.98 6.03 -4.47
N SER A 61 0.78 5.49 -4.29
CA SER A 61 -0.41 5.90 -5.03
C SER A 61 -1.51 6.28 -4.05
N VAL A 62 -2.08 7.47 -4.22
CA VAL A 62 -3.28 7.93 -3.51
C VAL A 62 -4.56 7.38 -4.15
N GLY A 63 -4.47 6.96 -5.42
CA GLY A 63 -5.55 6.29 -6.14
C GLY A 63 -5.62 4.79 -5.86
N GLY A 64 -6.77 4.19 -6.16
CA GLY A 64 -7.04 2.75 -5.97
C GLY A 64 -8.35 2.52 -5.18
N PRO A 65 -8.70 1.25 -4.89
CA PRO A 65 -9.87 0.92 -4.08
C PRO A 65 -9.79 1.60 -2.70
N GLY A 66 -10.79 2.44 -2.38
CA GLY A 66 -10.83 3.21 -1.13
C GLY A 66 -9.95 4.48 -1.11
N GLY A 67 -9.21 4.75 -2.19
CA GLY A 67 -8.43 5.98 -2.37
C GLY A 67 -9.25 7.11 -3.01
N LEU A 68 -8.54 8.16 -3.44
CA LEU A 68 -9.17 9.29 -4.14
C LEU A 68 -9.30 9.01 -5.64
N SER A 69 -10.42 9.42 -6.23
CA SER A 69 -10.53 9.50 -7.68
C SER A 69 -9.81 10.75 -8.19
N ARG A 70 -9.30 10.69 -9.43
CA ARG A 70 -8.55 11.79 -10.05
C ARG A 70 -9.31 13.12 -10.05
N GLU A 71 -10.63 13.05 -10.24
CA GLU A 71 -11.55 14.20 -10.30
C GLU A 71 -11.89 14.77 -8.92
N ARG A 72 -11.78 13.97 -7.86
CA ARG A 72 -12.07 14.40 -6.48
C ARG A 72 -10.84 14.87 -5.72
N ALA A 73 -9.64 14.68 -6.27
CA ALA A 73 -8.42 15.14 -5.66
C ALA A 73 -8.18 16.63 -5.94
N GLY A 74 -8.55 17.47 -4.96
CA GLY A 74 -8.30 18.90 -4.96
C GLY A 74 -6.81 19.25 -4.88
N LEU A 75 -6.51 20.55 -4.98
CA LEU A 75 -5.14 21.08 -4.99
C LEU A 75 -4.37 20.72 -3.71
N GLU A 76 -5.03 20.82 -2.55
CA GLU A 76 -4.42 20.59 -1.23
C GLU A 76 -3.82 19.20 -1.05
N VAL A 77 -4.38 18.19 -1.73
CA VAL A 77 -3.88 16.81 -1.67
C VAL A 77 -2.66 16.61 -2.56
N ARG A 78 -2.50 17.44 -3.60
CA ARG A 78 -1.43 17.35 -4.60
C ARG A 78 -0.19 18.15 -4.19
N ASP A 79 -0.36 19.13 -3.32
CA ASP A 79 0.71 20.02 -2.88
C ASP A 79 1.75 19.30 -2.01
N VAL A 80 2.97 19.83 -2.03
CA VAL A 80 4.06 19.34 -1.19
C VAL A 80 3.89 19.89 0.23
N HIS A 81 3.54 19.02 1.16
CA HIS A 81 3.42 19.38 2.56
C HIS A 81 4.80 19.35 3.27
N PRO A 82 5.08 20.21 4.27
CA PRO A 82 6.35 20.18 5.01
C PRO A 82 6.68 18.83 5.65
N SER A 83 5.67 18.02 6.01
CA SER A 83 5.89 16.67 6.53
C SER A 83 6.48 15.70 5.50
N HIS A 84 6.44 16.02 4.20
CA HIS A 84 7.04 15.17 3.17
C HIS A 84 8.56 15.12 3.28
N TYR A 85 9.19 16.11 3.94
CA TYR A 85 10.64 16.16 4.10
C TYR A 85 11.19 14.86 4.71
N GLY A 86 12.05 14.18 3.96
CA GLY A 86 12.64 12.89 4.33
C GLY A 86 11.71 11.67 4.22
N ARG A 87 10.41 11.86 4.01
CA ARG A 87 9.39 10.80 3.92
C ARG A 87 9.00 10.48 2.48
N MET A 88 8.64 11.50 1.69
CA MET A 88 8.24 11.37 0.30
C MET A 88 9.06 12.30 -0.58
N CYS A 89 9.38 11.87 -1.79
CA CYS A 89 10.11 12.69 -2.75
C CYS A 89 9.23 13.85 -3.23
N PRO A 90 9.63 15.13 -3.06
CA PRO A 90 8.84 16.28 -3.51
C PRO A 90 8.95 16.53 -5.02
N ILE A 91 9.85 15.82 -5.71
CA ILE A 91 10.16 16.03 -7.13
C ILE A 91 9.60 14.88 -7.98
N GLU A 92 9.74 13.64 -7.51
CA GLU A 92 9.41 12.44 -8.27
C GLU A 92 7.90 12.18 -8.26
N THR A 93 7.19 12.95 -9.06
CA THR A 93 5.77 12.79 -9.40
C THR A 93 5.63 12.84 -10.92
N PRO A 94 4.70 12.08 -11.53
CA PRO A 94 4.40 12.24 -12.94
C PRO A 94 3.87 13.65 -13.24
N GLU A 95 4.17 14.15 -14.43
CA GLU A 95 3.54 15.36 -14.95
C GLU A 95 2.10 15.07 -15.42
N GLY A 96 1.30 16.13 -15.55
CA GLY A 96 -0.08 16.02 -16.05
C GLY A 96 -1.12 15.63 -14.99
N PRO A 97 -2.20 14.91 -15.37
CA PRO A 97 -3.36 14.71 -14.47
C PRO A 97 -3.07 13.95 -13.17
N ASN A 98 -1.99 13.17 -13.13
CA ASN A 98 -1.58 12.38 -11.96
C ASN A 98 -0.61 13.12 -11.03
N ILE A 99 -0.27 14.38 -11.32
CA ILE A 99 0.66 15.17 -10.49
C ILE A 99 0.18 15.24 -9.03
N GLY A 100 1.07 14.91 -8.09
CA GLY A 100 0.79 14.90 -6.65
C GLY A 100 -0.06 13.72 -6.16
N LEU A 101 -0.59 12.87 -7.05
CA LEU A 101 -1.35 11.67 -6.69
C LEU A 101 -0.51 10.39 -6.70
N ILE A 102 0.61 10.45 -7.41
CA ILE A 102 1.61 9.39 -7.48
C ILE A 102 2.93 10.03 -7.08
N GLY A 103 3.62 9.41 -6.13
CA GLY A 103 4.93 9.84 -5.69
C GLY A 103 5.83 8.65 -5.39
N SER A 104 7.04 8.92 -4.90
CA SER A 104 7.99 7.90 -4.47
C SER A 104 8.44 8.15 -3.04
N LEU A 105 8.79 7.08 -2.32
CA LEU A 105 9.43 7.18 -1.01
C LEU A 105 10.80 7.86 -1.11
N SER A 106 11.12 8.73 -0.15
CA SER A 106 12.48 9.29 -0.04
C SER A 106 13.53 8.21 0.25
N VAL A 107 14.80 8.54 0.10
CA VAL A 107 15.94 7.59 0.18
C VAL A 107 15.95 6.78 1.48
N TYR A 108 15.87 7.45 2.63
CA TYR A 108 15.91 6.80 3.95
C TYR A 108 14.54 6.55 4.58
N ALA A 109 13.46 6.86 3.86
CA ALA A 109 12.11 6.68 4.36
C ALA A 109 11.81 5.20 4.61
N ARG A 110 11.13 4.92 5.74
CA ARG A 110 10.67 3.59 6.12
C ARG A 110 9.21 3.63 6.56
N VAL A 111 8.49 2.54 6.33
CA VAL A 111 7.11 2.39 6.81
C VAL A 111 7.15 1.59 8.11
N ASN A 112 6.60 2.15 9.19
CA ASN A 112 6.53 1.48 10.47
C ASN A 112 5.37 0.45 10.52
N PRO A 113 5.26 -0.39 11.57
CA PRO A 113 4.21 -1.41 11.67
C PRO A 113 2.77 -0.87 11.65
N PHE A 114 2.59 0.42 11.92
CA PHE A 114 1.29 1.09 11.90
C PHE A 114 0.96 1.74 10.55
N GLY A 115 1.90 1.69 9.59
CA GLY A 115 1.72 2.28 8.26
C GLY A 115 2.16 3.74 8.12
N PHE A 116 2.81 4.33 9.14
CA PHE A 116 3.36 5.68 9.03
C PHE A 116 4.74 5.68 8.37
N ILE A 117 5.02 6.71 7.58
CA ILE A 117 6.33 6.93 6.98
C ILE A 117 7.22 7.70 7.96
N GLU A 118 8.36 7.12 8.29
CA GLU A 118 9.37 7.66 9.19
C GLU A 118 10.63 8.02 8.40
N THR A 119 11.35 9.02 8.88
CA THR A 119 12.64 9.46 8.34
C THR A 119 13.62 9.63 9.49
N PRO A 120 14.87 9.19 9.34
CA PRO A 120 15.87 9.31 10.40
C PRO A 120 16.29 10.76 10.63
N TYR A 121 16.52 11.09 11.89
CA TYR A 121 17.17 12.32 12.35
C TYR A 121 18.35 11.98 13.25
N ARG A 122 19.33 12.89 13.32
CA ARG A 122 20.42 12.82 14.29
C ARG A 122 20.06 13.65 15.51
N LYS A 123 20.27 13.07 16.69
CA LYS A 123 20.03 13.79 17.95
C LYS A 123 21.17 14.78 18.22
N VAL A 124 20.80 15.98 18.65
CA VAL A 124 21.74 17.02 19.09
C VAL A 124 21.59 17.18 20.59
N VAL A 125 22.71 17.09 21.31
CA VAL A 125 22.76 17.23 22.78
C VAL A 125 23.81 18.29 23.09
N ASP A 126 23.43 19.32 23.85
CA ASP A 126 24.32 20.43 24.26
C ASP A 126 25.07 21.10 23.09
N GLY A 127 24.40 21.23 21.95
CA GLY A 127 24.98 21.84 20.73
C GLY A 127 25.95 20.94 19.97
N VAL A 128 26.18 19.70 20.43
CA VAL A 128 27.01 18.70 19.76
C VAL A 128 26.14 17.67 19.06
N VAL A 129 26.45 17.39 17.78
CA VAL A 129 25.75 16.38 17.00
C VAL A 129 26.21 14.99 17.44
N SER A 130 25.27 14.12 17.82
CA SER A 130 25.55 12.72 18.18
C SER A 130 25.47 11.78 16.98
N ASP A 131 26.03 10.58 17.09
CA ASP A 131 25.88 9.50 16.10
C ASP A 131 24.60 8.66 16.32
N GLU A 132 23.77 9.01 17.31
CA GLU A 132 22.47 8.37 17.55
C GLU A 132 21.47 8.77 16.47
N ILE A 133 20.92 7.77 15.76
CA ILE A 133 19.86 7.94 14.76
C ILE A 133 18.52 7.60 15.40
N VAL A 134 17.58 8.54 15.30
CA VAL A 134 16.20 8.43 15.80
C VAL A 134 15.23 8.51 14.63
#